data_AF-A0A2D6GBG7-F1
#
_entry.id   AF-A0A2D6GBG7-F1
#
_cell.length_a   1.000
_cell.length_b   1.000
_cell.length_c   1.000
_cell.angle_alpha   90.00
_cell.angle_beta   90.00
_cell.angle_gamma   90.00
#
_symmetry.space_group_name_H-M   'P 1'
#
loop_
_entity.id
_entity.type
_entity.pdbx_description
1 polymer ?
#
loop_
_entity_poly.entity_id
_entity_poly.type
_entity_poly.pdbx_seq_one_letter_code
_entity_poly.pdbx_strand_id
1 'polypeptide(L)'
;MTPLIEPILLIAGSFLLGSAPSAYLVTRYLTGMDIRRHGSGNAGATNVMEQVGMPVGIALGTFDCIGKGALPVVIAKLMDQPLSVQAAVGLVAVVGHNWSPFMKFTGGRGVATTIGVVFGFALWQEALILGVAIGVIGRLLYRDTGIWTLVAMVALPILTLAFDRPMEIVAMAVSIGMILIAKRLIANWEPPSAGQPLPQVLTYRLLWDRDVPQRTSWTRRAPEG
;
A
#
# COMPACT_ATOMS: atom_id res chain seq x y z
N MET A 1 -12.67 -12.14 -28.96
CA MET A 1 -11.74 -12.87 -28.06
C MET A 1 -12.60 -13.65 -27.08
N THR A 2 -12.23 -14.87 -26.66
CA THR A 2 -13.07 -15.66 -25.73
C THR A 2 -13.34 -14.87 -24.45
N PRO A 3 -14.53 -14.99 -23.84
CA PRO A 3 -14.99 -14.13 -22.73
C PRO A 3 -14.08 -14.15 -21.48
N LEU A 4 -13.13 -15.09 -21.38
CA LEU A 4 -12.23 -15.24 -20.24
C LEU A 4 -10.82 -14.67 -20.44
N ILE A 5 -10.36 -14.46 -21.68
CA ILE A 5 -8.97 -14.04 -21.93
C ILE A 5 -8.75 -12.60 -21.44
N GLU A 6 -9.69 -11.71 -21.77
CA GLU A 6 -9.58 -10.29 -21.43
C GLU A 6 -9.56 -10.04 -19.91
N PRO A 7 -10.46 -10.61 -19.08
CA PRO A 7 -10.35 -10.55 -17.63
C PRO A 7 -8.99 -11.03 -17.10
N ILE A 8 -8.48 -12.15 -17.61
CA ILE A 8 -7.20 -12.74 -17.17
C ILE A 8 -6.05 -11.79 -17.48
N LEU A 9 -6.02 -11.22 -18.68
CA LEU A 9 -4.98 -10.28 -19.08
C LEU A 9 -5.03 -8.98 -18.25
N LEU A 10 -6.22 -8.48 -17.93
CA LEU A 10 -6.38 -7.31 -17.06
C LEU A 10 -5.89 -7.57 -15.64
N ILE A 11 -6.25 -8.71 -15.05
CA ILE A 11 -5.79 -9.10 -13.72
C ILE A 11 -4.27 -9.28 -13.70
N ALA A 12 -3.72 -10.03 -14.67
CA ALA A 12 -2.28 -10.23 -14.76
C ALA A 12 -1.51 -8.91 -15.01
N GLY A 13 -2.01 -8.07 -15.91
CA GLY A 13 -1.45 -6.75 -16.20
C GLY A 13 -1.47 -5.82 -15.00
N SER A 14 -2.56 -5.80 -14.25
CA SER A 14 -2.70 -5.04 -13.00
C SER A 14 -1.70 -5.49 -11.94
N PHE A 15 -1.53 -6.80 -11.76
CA PHE A 15 -0.53 -7.36 -10.85
C PHE A 15 0.88 -6.91 -11.22
N LEU A 16 1.26 -7.05 -12.50
CA LEU A 16 2.59 -6.65 -12.99
C LEU A 16 2.84 -5.14 -12.84
N LEU A 17 1.83 -4.32 -13.14
CA LEU A 17 1.91 -2.87 -12.96
C LEU A 17 2.06 -2.49 -11.49
N GLY A 18 1.27 -3.11 -10.61
CA GLY A 18 1.40 -2.99 -9.16
C GLY A 18 2.80 -3.35 -8.68
N SER A 19 3.34 -4.46 -9.19
CA SER A 19 4.65 -4.98 -8.89
C SER A 19 5.83 -4.15 -9.40
N ALA A 20 5.63 -3.19 -10.30
CA ALA A 20 6.72 -2.36 -10.81
C ALA A 20 7.51 -1.71 -9.65
N PRO A 21 8.84 -1.91 -9.53
CA PRO A 21 9.64 -1.50 -8.39
C PRO A 21 9.99 0.00 -8.42
N SER A 22 8.98 0.86 -8.57
CA SER A 22 9.09 2.32 -8.77
C SER A 22 9.96 3.01 -7.73
N ALA A 23 9.77 2.71 -6.45
CA ALA A 23 10.57 3.28 -5.36
C ALA A 23 12.05 2.92 -5.47
N TYR A 24 12.34 1.65 -5.77
CA TYR A 24 13.71 1.19 -5.96
C TYR A 24 14.36 1.84 -7.19
N LEU A 25 13.64 1.88 -8.32
CA LEU A 25 14.14 2.45 -9.57
C LEU A 25 14.44 3.95 -9.42
N VAL A 26 13.51 4.72 -8.87
CA VAL A 26 13.68 6.18 -8.73
C VAL A 26 14.80 6.52 -7.75
N THR A 27 14.90 5.82 -6.62
CA THR A 27 16.00 6.03 -5.67
C THR A 27 17.34 5.64 -6.29
N ARG A 28 17.42 4.45 -6.91
CA ARG A 28 18.67 3.98 -7.51
C ARG A 28 19.15 4.91 -8.62
N TYR A 29 18.23 5.45 -9.43
CA TYR A 29 18.56 6.38 -10.51
C TYR A 29 19.05 7.74 -9.99
N LEU A 30 18.37 8.32 -8.98
CA LEU A 30 18.69 9.67 -8.50
C LEU A 30 19.87 9.73 -7.53
N THR A 31 20.09 8.68 -6.72
CA THR A 31 21.06 8.72 -5.63
C THR A 31 22.07 7.57 -5.66
N GLY A 32 21.87 6.56 -6.51
CA GLY A 32 22.66 5.34 -6.47
C GLY A 32 22.37 4.46 -5.25
N MET A 33 21.46 4.80 -4.35
CA MET A 33 21.18 3.98 -3.17
C MET A 33 20.22 2.82 -3.47
N ASP A 34 20.36 1.72 -2.72
CA ASP A 34 19.30 0.71 -2.62
C ASP A 34 18.36 1.12 -1.48
N ILE A 35 17.14 1.58 -1.82
CA ILE A 35 16.15 2.07 -0.84
C ILE A 35 15.76 0.99 0.20
N ARG A 36 15.94 -0.30 -0.12
CA ARG A 36 15.63 -1.41 0.78
C ARG A 36 16.63 -1.54 1.93
N ARG A 37 17.80 -0.91 1.80
CA ARG A 37 18.86 -0.90 2.81
C ARG A 37 18.93 0.39 3.61
N HIS A 38 18.01 1.33 3.39
CA HIS A 38 18.05 2.65 4.01
C HIS A 38 16.75 2.95 4.75
N GLY A 39 16.88 3.56 5.93
CA GLY A 39 15.77 3.98 6.77
C GLY A 39 14.86 2.82 7.18
N SER A 40 13.58 2.90 6.81
CA SER A 40 12.62 1.84 7.12
C SER A 40 12.83 0.54 6.35
N GLY A 41 13.67 0.52 5.30
CA GLY A 41 13.83 -0.60 4.38
C GLY A 41 12.63 -0.84 3.45
N ASN A 42 11.55 -0.08 3.64
CA ASN A 42 10.32 -0.21 2.87
C ASN A 42 10.45 0.51 1.52
N ALA A 43 10.06 -0.17 0.43
CA ALA A 43 10.09 0.38 -0.93
C ALA A 43 8.81 1.18 -1.25
N GLY A 44 8.54 2.22 -0.46
CA GLY A 44 7.36 3.07 -0.61
C GLY A 44 7.64 4.57 -0.47
N ALA A 45 6.65 5.38 -0.82
CA ALA A 45 6.73 6.84 -0.88
C ALA A 45 7.33 7.49 0.38
N THR A 46 6.91 7.09 1.59
CA THR A 46 7.41 7.68 2.84
C THR A 46 8.91 7.50 3.01
N ASN A 47 9.45 6.31 2.72
CA ASN A 47 10.89 6.08 2.81
C ASN A 47 11.64 6.91 1.76
N VAL A 48 11.09 7.04 0.55
CA VAL A 48 11.67 7.89 -0.49
C VAL A 48 11.63 9.37 -0.11
N MET A 49 10.57 9.85 0.54
CA MET A 49 10.53 11.22 1.08
C MET A 49 11.65 11.47 2.09
N GLU A 50 11.92 10.50 2.96
CA GLU A 50 12.92 10.61 4.02
C GLU A 50 14.36 10.44 3.52
N GLN A 51 14.59 9.58 2.50
CA GLN A 51 15.94 9.25 2.01
C GLN A 51 16.37 10.02 0.75
N VAL A 52 15.42 10.46 -0.08
CA VAL A 52 15.70 11.17 -1.36
C VAL A 52 15.20 12.60 -1.30
N GLY A 53 13.98 12.81 -0.80
CA GLY A 53 13.41 14.14 -0.61
C GLY A 53 11.90 14.18 -0.82
N MET A 54 11.26 15.13 -0.15
CA MET A 54 9.80 15.27 -0.13
C MET A 54 9.16 15.34 -1.54
N PRO A 55 9.66 16.15 -2.50
CA PRO A 55 9.04 16.22 -3.83
C PRO A 55 9.03 14.87 -4.57
N VAL A 56 10.14 14.13 -4.48
CA VAL A 56 10.28 12.81 -5.15
C VAL A 56 9.33 11.81 -4.53
N GLY A 57 9.24 11.76 -3.20
CA GLY A 57 8.34 10.85 -2.53
C GLY A 57 6.86 11.21 -2.73
N ILE A 58 6.50 12.49 -2.88
CA ILE A 58 5.12 12.90 -3.25
C ILE A 58 4.81 12.42 -4.66
N ALA A 59 5.68 12.68 -5.63
CA ALA A 59 5.50 12.24 -7.02
C ALA A 59 5.36 10.72 -7.11
N LEU A 60 6.19 9.97 -6.38
CA LEU A 60 6.13 8.52 -6.30
C LEU A 60 4.83 8.03 -5.67
N GLY A 61 4.40 8.64 -4.56
CA GLY A 61 3.12 8.30 -3.91
C GLY A 61 1.92 8.55 -4.82
N THR A 62 1.94 9.66 -5.59
CA THR A 62 0.93 9.95 -6.61
C THR A 62 0.95 8.91 -7.72
N PHE A 63 2.13 8.48 -8.19
CA PHE A 63 2.25 7.41 -9.17
C PHE A 63 1.71 6.07 -8.64
N ASP A 64 2.06 5.69 -7.42
CA ASP A 64 1.56 4.46 -6.80
C ASP A 64 0.03 4.49 -6.57
N CYS A 65 -0.54 5.68 -6.33
CA CYS A 65 -1.98 5.90 -6.21
C CYS A 65 -2.67 5.85 -7.58
N ILE A 66 -2.34 6.79 -8.48
CA ILE A 66 -3.06 6.95 -9.74
C ILE A 66 -2.64 5.88 -10.75
N GLY A 67 -1.34 5.72 -10.96
CA GLY A 67 -0.80 4.83 -11.98
C GLY A 67 -1.02 3.36 -11.66
N LYS A 68 -0.81 2.95 -10.40
CA LYS A 68 -0.94 1.53 -10.02
C LYS A 68 -2.30 1.16 -9.44
N GLY A 69 -2.94 2.07 -8.71
CA GLY A 69 -4.21 1.79 -8.03
C GLY A 69 -5.42 2.13 -8.88
N ALA A 70 -5.57 3.41 -9.23
CA ALA A 70 -6.77 3.91 -9.91
C ALA A 70 -6.86 3.46 -11.37
N LEU A 71 -5.76 3.61 -12.12
CA LEU A 71 -5.73 3.38 -13.56
C LEU A 71 -6.18 1.97 -13.96
N PRO A 72 -5.71 0.86 -13.36
CA PRO A 72 -6.19 -0.48 -13.73
C PRO A 72 -7.68 -0.67 -13.50
N VAL A 73 -8.22 -0.15 -12.39
CA VAL A 73 -9.65 -0.22 -12.07
C VAL A 73 -10.48 0.55 -13.11
N VAL A 74 -10.04 1.76 -13.46
CA VAL A 74 -10.70 2.58 -14.48
C VAL A 74 -10.66 1.90 -15.84
N ILE A 75 -9.52 1.30 -16.24
CA ILE A 75 -9.41 0.55 -17.48
C ILE A 75 -10.40 -0.64 -17.49
N ALA A 76 -10.44 -1.44 -16.42
CA ALA A 76 -11.38 -2.56 -16.33
C ALA A 76 -12.84 -2.10 -16.42
N LYS A 77 -13.16 -0.95 -15.82
CA LYS A 77 -14.49 -0.33 -15.92
C LYS A 77 -14.81 0.16 -17.34
N LEU A 78 -13.86 0.80 -18.02
CA LEU A 78 -14.02 1.28 -19.40
C LEU A 78 -14.15 0.14 -20.42
N MET A 79 -13.70 -1.06 -20.06
CA MET A 79 -13.83 -2.29 -20.83
C MET A 79 -15.09 -3.09 -20.44
N ASP A 80 -16.02 -2.45 -19.72
CA ASP A 80 -17.30 -3.04 -19.28
C ASP A 80 -17.15 -4.38 -18.54
N GLN A 81 -16.04 -4.56 -17.83
CA GLN A 81 -15.79 -5.80 -17.11
C GLN A 81 -16.74 -5.93 -15.91
N PRO A 82 -17.15 -7.16 -15.54
CA PRO A 82 -17.96 -7.39 -14.35
C PRO A 82 -17.30 -6.82 -13.09
N LEU A 83 -18.11 -6.39 -12.12
CA LEU A 83 -17.61 -5.75 -10.90
C LEU A 83 -16.62 -6.65 -10.12
N SER A 84 -16.83 -7.96 -10.16
CA SER A 84 -15.91 -8.96 -9.58
C SER A 84 -14.53 -8.92 -10.23
N VAL A 85 -14.43 -8.72 -11.54
CA VAL A 85 -13.17 -8.57 -12.27
C VAL A 85 -12.51 -7.24 -11.95
N GLN A 86 -13.27 -6.15 -11.92
CA GLN A 86 -12.76 -4.83 -11.52
C GLN A 86 -12.17 -4.88 -10.09
N ALA A 87 -12.88 -5.54 -9.17
CA ALA A 87 -12.44 -5.73 -7.79
C ALA A 87 -11.16 -6.57 -7.71
N ALA A 88 -11.10 -7.68 -8.46
CA ALA A 88 -9.90 -8.51 -8.57
C ALA A 88 -8.70 -7.72 -9.11
N VAL A 89 -8.90 -6.89 -10.13
CA VAL A 89 -7.88 -5.99 -10.70
C VAL A 89 -7.33 -5.04 -9.64
N GLY A 90 -8.18 -4.40 -8.83
CA GLY A 90 -7.74 -3.54 -7.73
C GLY A 90 -6.98 -4.31 -6.65
N LEU A 91 -7.45 -5.51 -6.29
CA LEU A 91 -6.80 -6.37 -5.29
C LEU A 91 -5.38 -6.76 -5.72
N VAL A 92 -5.23 -7.28 -6.93
CA VAL A 92 -3.93 -7.76 -7.40
C VAL A 92 -2.93 -6.62 -7.64
N ALA A 93 -3.39 -5.40 -7.92
CA ALA A 93 -2.51 -4.22 -7.92
C ALA A 93 -1.88 -3.98 -6.54
N VAL A 94 -2.69 -4.03 -5.48
CA VAL A 94 -2.22 -3.87 -4.08
C VAL A 94 -1.30 -5.03 -3.68
N VAL A 95 -1.67 -6.27 -4.01
CA VAL A 95 -0.82 -7.45 -3.77
C VAL A 95 0.51 -7.32 -4.50
N GLY A 96 0.49 -6.94 -5.77
CA GLY A 96 1.68 -6.75 -6.59
C GLY A 96 2.62 -5.68 -6.02
N HIS A 97 2.07 -4.54 -5.57
CA HIS A 97 2.83 -3.48 -4.91
C HIS A 97 3.45 -3.94 -3.57
N ASN A 98 2.71 -4.75 -2.81
CA ASN A 98 3.17 -5.25 -1.51
C ASN A 98 4.25 -6.32 -1.66
N TRP A 99 4.05 -7.29 -2.55
CA TRP A 99 4.95 -8.43 -2.74
C TRP A 99 5.36 -8.55 -4.19
N SER A 100 6.26 -7.66 -4.62
CA SER A 100 6.73 -7.63 -5.99
C SER A 100 7.68 -8.80 -6.28
N PRO A 101 7.43 -9.63 -7.31
CA PRO A 101 8.38 -10.65 -7.74
C PRO A 101 9.72 -10.04 -8.20
N PHE A 102 9.70 -8.80 -8.73
CA PHE A 102 10.92 -8.06 -9.11
C PHE A 102 11.78 -7.64 -7.90
N MET A 103 11.22 -7.70 -6.69
CA MET A 103 11.92 -7.38 -5.44
C MET A 103 11.95 -8.56 -4.48
N LYS A 104 11.96 -9.81 -4.98
CA LYS A 104 11.98 -11.04 -4.17
C LYS A 104 10.83 -11.11 -3.16
N PHE A 105 9.62 -10.72 -3.59
CA PHE A 105 8.42 -10.64 -2.76
C PHE A 105 8.56 -9.70 -1.56
N THR A 106 9.36 -8.64 -1.70
CA THR A 106 9.30 -7.43 -0.87
C THR A 106 8.65 -6.30 -1.65
N GLY A 107 8.34 -5.19 -0.99
CA GLY A 107 7.68 -4.06 -1.65
C GLY A 107 7.27 -2.98 -0.68
N GLY A 108 6.29 -2.17 -1.10
CA GLY A 108 5.71 -1.12 -0.28
C GLY A 108 4.63 -1.64 0.68
N ARG A 109 3.96 -0.72 1.39
CA ARG A 109 2.84 -1.06 2.30
C ARG A 109 1.48 -1.01 1.63
N GLY A 110 1.38 -0.62 0.36
CA GLY A 110 0.13 -0.66 -0.41
C GLY A 110 -0.87 0.45 -0.11
N VAL A 111 -0.63 1.30 0.90
CA VAL A 111 -1.57 2.37 1.31
C VAL A 111 -1.91 3.32 0.16
N ALA A 112 -0.91 3.84 -0.56
CA ALA A 112 -1.15 4.74 -1.70
C ALA A 112 -1.91 4.04 -2.83
N THR A 113 -1.54 2.80 -3.16
CA THR A 113 -2.21 1.99 -4.18
C THR A 113 -3.66 1.69 -3.80
N THR A 114 -3.94 1.38 -2.53
CA THR A 114 -5.31 1.24 -2.01
C THR A 114 -6.12 2.52 -2.15
N ILE A 115 -5.56 3.69 -1.82
CA ILE A 115 -6.23 4.98 -2.03
C ILE A 115 -6.58 5.14 -3.52
N GLY A 116 -5.67 4.76 -4.41
CA GLY A 116 -5.90 4.69 -5.84
C GLY A 116 -7.08 3.80 -6.23
N VAL A 117 -7.15 2.59 -5.69
CA VAL A 117 -8.28 1.67 -5.94
C VAL A 117 -9.60 2.28 -5.49
N VAL A 118 -9.64 2.89 -4.29
CA VAL A 118 -10.81 3.59 -3.76
C VAL A 118 -11.25 4.72 -4.70
N PHE A 119 -10.31 5.51 -5.24
CA PHE A 119 -10.60 6.54 -6.23
C PHE A 119 -11.03 5.97 -7.59
N GLY A 120 -10.45 4.86 -8.04
CA GLY A 120 -10.82 4.19 -9.28
C GLY A 120 -12.28 3.72 -9.28
N PHE A 121 -12.78 3.29 -8.12
CA PHE A 121 -14.20 2.95 -7.90
C PHE A 121 -15.09 4.15 -7.56
N ALA A 122 -14.54 5.36 -7.50
CA ALA A 122 -15.25 6.58 -7.10
C ALA A 122 -15.96 6.47 -5.73
N LEU A 123 -15.34 5.78 -4.77
CA LEU A 123 -15.81 5.64 -3.39
C LEU A 123 -15.54 6.92 -2.59
N TRP A 124 -16.17 8.03 -2.99
CA TRP A 124 -15.83 9.38 -2.51
C TRP A 124 -16.18 9.59 -1.05
N GLN A 125 -17.28 9.01 -0.55
CA GLN A 125 -17.65 9.09 0.87
C GLN A 125 -16.58 8.44 1.75
N GLU A 126 -16.18 7.22 1.38
CA GLU A 126 -15.16 6.45 2.07
C GLU A 126 -13.82 7.17 2.01
N ALA A 127 -13.43 7.65 0.82
CA ALA A 127 -12.18 8.38 0.62
C ALA A 127 -12.12 9.65 1.48
N LEU A 128 -13.22 10.41 1.60
CA LEU A 128 -13.27 11.62 2.41
C LEU A 128 -13.12 11.29 3.91
N ILE A 129 -13.88 10.33 4.42
CA ILE A 129 -13.84 9.94 5.84
C ILE A 129 -12.45 9.41 6.21
N LEU A 130 -11.91 8.50 5.41
CA LEU A 130 -10.59 7.92 5.65
C LEU A 130 -9.46 8.93 5.45
N GLY A 131 -9.61 9.83 4.48
CA GLY A 131 -8.67 10.92 4.22
C GLY A 131 -8.57 11.90 5.39
N VAL A 132 -9.70 12.25 6.02
CA VAL A 132 -9.72 13.07 7.25
C VAL A 132 -9.05 12.32 8.40
N ALA A 133 -9.37 11.04 8.61
CA ALA A 133 -8.79 10.24 9.68
C ALA A 133 -7.25 10.09 9.56
N ILE A 134 -6.75 9.73 8.37
CA ILE A 134 -5.31 9.55 8.16
C ILE A 134 -4.58 10.89 8.07
N GLY A 135 -5.11 11.82 7.26
CA GLY A 135 -4.44 13.07 6.91
C GLY A 135 -4.53 14.11 8.02
N VAL A 136 -5.74 14.52 8.39
CA VAL A 136 -5.93 15.59 9.39
C VAL A 136 -5.57 15.07 10.76
N ILE A 137 -6.14 13.94 11.19
CA ILE A 137 -5.93 13.46 12.55
C ILE A 137 -4.55 12.83 12.69
N GLY A 138 -4.22 11.84 11.85
CA GLY A 138 -2.93 11.15 11.98
C GLY A 138 -1.70 12.01 11.69
N ARG A 139 -1.66 12.68 10.54
CA ARG A 139 -0.46 13.42 10.15
C ARG A 139 -0.35 14.79 10.80
N LEU A 140 -1.43 15.58 10.87
CA LEU A 140 -1.34 16.97 11.39
C LEU A 140 -1.37 17.04 12.91
N LEU A 141 -2.21 16.23 13.59
CA LEU A 141 -2.33 16.29 15.05
C LEU A 141 -1.30 15.39 15.78
N TYR A 142 -1.12 14.16 15.33
CA TYR A 142 -0.31 13.16 16.05
C TYR A 142 1.09 12.92 15.46
N ARG A 143 1.41 13.48 14.29
CA ARG A 143 2.70 13.29 13.56
C ARG A 143 3.08 11.82 13.31
N ASP A 144 2.12 10.92 13.42
CA ASP A 144 2.26 9.48 13.24
C ASP A 144 1.04 8.93 12.53
N THR A 145 1.26 8.25 11.40
CA THR A 145 0.18 7.74 10.55
C THR A 145 -0.11 6.26 10.79
N GLY A 146 0.70 5.54 11.57
CA GLY A 146 0.64 4.08 11.70
C GLY A 146 -0.70 3.57 12.24
N ILE A 147 -1.14 4.11 13.38
CA ILE A 147 -2.42 3.75 14.01
C ILE A 147 -3.59 4.17 13.11
N TRP A 148 -3.54 5.37 12.55
CA TRP A 148 -4.63 5.91 11.72
C TRP A 148 -4.80 5.15 10.41
N THR A 149 -3.72 4.61 9.86
CA THR A 149 -3.80 3.70 8.71
C THR A 149 -4.36 2.33 9.11
N LEU A 150 -4.13 1.83 10.34
CA LEU A 150 -4.81 0.62 10.83
C LEU A 150 -6.32 0.86 10.97
N VAL A 151 -6.70 2.00 11.59
CA VAL A 151 -8.10 2.40 11.73
C VAL A 151 -8.76 2.46 10.36
N ALA A 152 -8.09 3.04 9.35
CA ALA A 152 -8.63 3.10 8.01
C ALA A 152 -8.77 1.73 7.33
N MET A 153 -7.84 0.79 7.56
CA MET A 153 -7.93 -0.58 7.05
C MET A 153 -9.16 -1.30 7.59
N VAL A 154 -9.51 -1.08 8.86
CA VAL A 154 -10.69 -1.68 9.52
C VAL A 154 -11.96 -0.92 9.14
N ALA A 155 -11.90 0.40 9.02
CA ALA A 155 -13.05 1.23 8.73
C ALA A 155 -13.53 1.11 7.27
N LEU A 156 -12.63 0.90 6.30
CA LEU A 156 -12.99 0.79 4.89
C LEU A 156 -14.13 -0.24 4.63
N PRO A 157 -14.02 -1.52 5.04
CA PRO A 157 -15.12 -2.49 4.82
C PRO A 157 -16.41 -2.10 5.55
N ILE A 158 -16.32 -1.54 6.75
CA ILE A 158 -17.49 -1.07 7.52
C ILE A 158 -18.19 0.06 6.77
N LEU A 159 -17.44 1.02 6.23
CA LEU A 159 -18.00 2.12 5.46
C LEU A 159 -18.62 1.63 4.15
N THR A 160 -18.00 0.67 3.46
CA THR A 160 -18.60 0.09 2.25
C THR A 160 -19.92 -0.63 2.52
N LEU A 161 -20.07 -1.27 3.69
CA LEU A 161 -21.34 -1.82 4.13
C LEU A 161 -22.34 -0.71 4.49
N ALA A 162 -21.91 0.31 5.23
CA ALA A 162 -22.76 1.41 5.67
C ALA A 162 -23.29 2.29 4.53
N PHE A 163 -22.59 2.32 3.39
CA PHE A 163 -23.01 3.03 2.18
C PHE A 163 -23.62 2.11 1.12
N ASP A 164 -24.07 0.91 1.51
CA ASP A 164 -24.78 -0.05 0.65
C ASP A 164 -24.04 -0.37 -0.65
N ARG A 165 -22.70 -0.49 -0.58
CA ARG A 165 -21.89 -0.87 -1.75
C ARG A 165 -22.16 -2.34 -2.13
N PRO A 166 -22.04 -2.69 -3.41
CA PRO A 166 -22.16 -4.09 -3.85
C PRO A 166 -21.21 -5.03 -3.10
N MET A 167 -21.61 -6.29 -2.95
CA MET A 167 -20.86 -7.27 -2.15
C MET A 167 -19.45 -7.53 -2.67
N GLU A 168 -19.21 -7.36 -3.97
CA GLU A 168 -17.89 -7.44 -4.58
C GLU A 168 -16.94 -6.35 -4.05
N ILE A 169 -17.45 -5.12 -3.84
CA ILE A 169 -16.69 -4.00 -3.28
C ILE A 169 -16.45 -4.20 -1.79
N VAL A 170 -17.44 -4.71 -1.06
CA VAL A 170 -17.28 -5.05 0.36
C VAL A 170 -16.22 -6.16 0.52
N ALA A 171 -16.32 -7.23 -0.25
CA ALA A 171 -15.36 -8.33 -0.23
C ALA A 171 -13.94 -7.85 -0.60
N MET A 172 -13.82 -6.97 -1.59
CA MET A 172 -12.57 -6.29 -1.92
C MET A 172 -12.03 -5.48 -0.73
N ALA A 173 -12.86 -4.66 -0.09
CA ALA A 173 -12.45 -3.83 1.04
C ALA A 173 -11.95 -4.67 2.22
N VAL A 174 -12.65 -5.76 2.56
CA VAL A 174 -12.23 -6.73 3.58
C VAL A 174 -10.89 -7.36 3.19
N SER A 175 -10.76 -7.80 1.94
CA SER A 175 -9.53 -8.42 1.43
C SER A 175 -8.34 -7.47 1.47
N ILE A 176 -8.51 -6.22 1.06
CA ILE A 176 -7.48 -5.18 1.17
C ILE A 176 -7.07 -4.98 2.63
N GLY A 177 -8.03 -4.87 3.55
CA GLY A 177 -7.74 -4.74 4.99
C GLY A 177 -6.87 -5.89 5.50
N MET A 178 -7.23 -7.13 5.18
CA MET A 178 -6.44 -8.31 5.54
C MET A 178 -5.05 -8.31 4.90
N ILE A 179 -4.94 -7.96 3.62
CA ILE A 179 -3.68 -7.87 2.88
C ILE A 179 -2.74 -6.84 3.51
N LEU A 180 -3.25 -5.65 3.86
CA LEU A 180 -2.43 -4.60 4.46
C LEU A 180 -2.00 -4.98 5.89
N ILE A 181 -2.87 -5.59 6.69
CA ILE A 181 -2.50 -6.10 8.02
C ILE A 181 -1.44 -7.21 7.91
N ALA A 182 -1.60 -8.17 7.01
CA ALA A 182 -0.61 -9.20 6.76
C ALA A 182 0.73 -8.59 6.34
N LYS A 183 0.69 -7.58 5.46
CA LYS A 183 1.88 -6.85 5.03
C LYS A 183 2.60 -6.17 6.20
N ARG A 184 1.86 -5.59 7.15
CA ARG A 184 2.43 -4.99 8.36
C ARG A 184 3.20 -6.02 9.18
N LEU A 185 2.55 -7.13 9.51
CA LEU A 185 3.09 -8.18 10.38
C LEU A 185 4.32 -8.87 9.77
N ILE A 186 4.33 -9.08 8.45
CA ILE A 186 5.45 -9.72 7.74
C ILE A 186 6.68 -8.79 7.63
N ALA A 187 6.48 -7.47 7.57
CA ALA A 187 7.55 -6.46 7.48
C ALA A 187 8.68 -6.79 6.48
N ASN A 188 8.33 -7.12 5.23
CA ASN A 188 9.31 -7.47 4.19
C ASN A 188 10.24 -8.64 4.57
N TRP A 189 9.77 -9.57 5.40
CA TRP A 189 10.55 -10.70 5.90
C TRP A 189 11.72 -10.30 6.81
N GLU A 190 11.70 -9.08 7.36
CA GLU A 190 12.68 -8.66 8.37
C GLU A 190 12.51 -9.53 9.63
N PRO A 191 13.60 -10.11 10.15
CA PRO A 191 13.57 -10.77 11.44
C PRO A 191 13.26 -9.75 12.55
N PRO A 192 12.71 -10.19 13.70
CA PRO A 192 12.53 -9.33 14.86
C PRO A 192 13.85 -8.63 15.25
N SER A 193 13.76 -7.37 15.66
CA SER A 193 14.93 -6.61 16.12
C SER A 193 15.65 -7.34 17.26
N ALA A 194 16.98 -7.34 17.22
CA ALA A 194 17.81 -8.05 18.20
C ALA A 194 17.44 -7.66 19.65
N GLY A 195 17.25 -8.67 20.50
CA GLY A 195 16.90 -8.49 21.91
C GLY A 195 15.44 -8.14 22.20
N GLN A 196 14.56 -8.06 21.19
CA GLN A 196 13.12 -7.85 21.39
C GLN A 196 12.33 -9.17 21.27
N PRO A 197 11.42 -9.47 22.21
CA PRO A 197 10.55 -10.63 22.11
C PRO A 197 9.55 -10.47 20.95
N LEU A 198 9.29 -11.59 20.24
CA LEU A 198 8.41 -11.61 19.07
C LEU A 198 7.02 -10.97 19.30
N PRO A 199 6.30 -11.22 20.42
CA PRO A 199 5.00 -10.60 20.65
C PRO A 199 5.04 -9.06 20.69
N GLN A 200 6.13 -8.49 21.22
CA GLN A 200 6.31 -7.05 21.28
C GLN A 200 6.52 -6.47 19.89
N VAL A 201 7.36 -7.10 19.07
CA VAL A 201 7.60 -6.68 17.68
C VAL A 201 6.32 -6.78 16.85
N LEU A 202 5.54 -7.87 16.99
CA LEU A 202 4.26 -8.01 16.29
C LEU A 202 3.26 -6.93 16.68
N THR A 203 3.22 -6.56 17.97
CA THR A 203 2.38 -5.45 18.46
C THR A 203 2.81 -4.12 17.82
N TYR A 204 4.12 -3.88 17.72
CA TYR A 204 4.65 -2.68 17.08
C TYR A 204 4.35 -2.63 15.58
N ARG A 205 4.51 -3.75 14.88
CA ARG A 205 4.18 -3.87 13.46
C ARG A 205 2.70 -3.63 13.22
N LEU A 206 1.83 -4.19 14.04
CA LEU A 206 0.38 -4.03 13.90
C LEU A 206 -0.05 -2.58 14.10
N LEU A 207 0.29 -1.99 15.26
CA LEU A 207 -0.22 -0.70 15.68
C LEU A 207 0.51 0.47 15.00
N TRP A 208 1.84 0.43 14.92
CA TRP A 208 2.66 1.56 14.49
C TRP A 208 3.40 1.35 13.18
N ASP A 209 3.19 0.20 12.52
CA ASP A 209 3.80 -0.18 11.24
C ASP A 209 5.34 -0.20 11.26
N ARG A 210 5.94 -0.58 12.40
CA ARG A 210 7.38 -0.57 12.63
C ARG A 210 7.81 -1.63 13.66
N ASP A 211 9.11 -1.88 13.75
CA ASP A 211 9.67 -2.89 14.66
C ASP A 211 10.13 -2.34 16.01
N VAL A 212 10.22 -1.02 16.14
CA VAL A 212 10.78 -0.35 17.32
C VAL A 212 9.81 0.72 17.84
N PRO A 213 9.82 1.04 19.14
CA PRO A 213 8.88 2.00 19.72
C PRO A 213 9.08 3.43 19.18
N GLN A 214 10.34 3.86 18.97
CA GLN A 214 10.64 5.21 18.48
C GLN A 214 10.76 5.25 16.96
N ARG A 215 10.04 6.18 16.32
CA ARG A 215 10.07 6.33 14.85
C ARG A 215 11.45 6.75 14.32
N THR A 216 12.15 7.63 15.03
CA THR A 216 13.40 8.25 14.58
C THR A 216 14.56 7.26 14.47
N SER A 217 14.64 6.31 15.41
CA SER A 217 15.64 5.25 15.36
C SER A 217 15.38 4.26 14.22
N TRP A 218 14.12 4.15 13.77
CA TRP A 218 13.73 3.31 12.64
C TRP A 218 14.02 3.95 11.28
N THR A 219 13.71 5.24 11.12
CA THR A 219 13.80 5.94 9.83
C THR A 219 15.20 6.43 9.48
N ARG A 220 16.13 6.47 10.46
CA ARG A 220 17.53 6.88 10.28
C ARG A 220 18.52 5.71 10.29
N ARG A 221 18.06 4.46 10.15
CA ARG A 221 18.95 3.30 10.10
C ARG A 221 19.87 3.39 8.88
N ALA A 222 21.17 3.27 9.13
CA ALA A 222 22.18 3.09 8.09
C ALA A 222 22.12 1.66 7.54
N PRO A 223 22.55 1.43 6.29
CA PRO A 223 22.67 0.08 5.75
C PRO A 223 23.55 -0.80 6.65
N GLU A 224 23.04 -1.97 7.03
CA GLU A 224 23.86 -3.01 7.65
C GLU A 224 24.94 -3.43 6.62
N GLY A 225 26.20 -3.37 7.06
CA GLY A 225 27.40 -3.60 6.24
C GLY A 225 27.55 -5.04 5.77
#